data_AF-A0AAX0S7I7-F1
#
_entry.id   AF-A0AAX0S7I7-F1
#
_cell.length_a   1.000
_cell.length_b   1.000
_cell.length_c   1.000
_cell.angle_alpha   90.00
_cell.angle_beta   90.00
_cell.angle_gamma   90.00
#
_symmetry.space_group_name_H-M   'P 1'
#
loop_
_entity.id
_entity.type
_entity.pdbx_description
1 polymer ?
#
loop_
_entity_poly.entity_id
_entity_poly.type
_entity_poly.pdbx_seq_one_letter_code
_entity_poly.pdbx_strand_id
1 'polypeptide(L)'
;MGQIIGITGGIASGKSSVSLYIQELGFTIVDADVASRAVVEPGEEAYHQVVKAFGEDILLVDGNIDRVKLGSIIFHDQEKRLLLNSIMHPAVRNWMRLKTEKALAAGEETVFMDIPLLFESKLTFMVEKTLLVYVDERVQLERLMNRNGLSETDALARIHSQMPLADKKVLADAVIDNNGNLEETKKQVKTVLCNWNVL
;
A
#
# COMPACT_ATOMS: atom_id res chain seq x y z
N MET A 1 -10.19 -20.01 -10.74
CA MET A 1 -9.45 -19.33 -9.66
C MET A 1 -9.26 -17.92 -10.17
N GLY A 2 -9.81 -16.90 -9.51
CA GLY A 2 -9.74 -15.53 -10.02
C GLY A 2 -8.33 -14.95 -9.90
N GLN A 3 -8.03 -13.95 -10.72
CA GLN A 3 -6.73 -13.32 -10.84
C GLN A 3 -6.50 -12.27 -9.74
N ILE A 4 -5.33 -12.30 -9.11
CA ILE A 4 -4.94 -11.28 -8.13
C ILE A 4 -3.86 -10.36 -8.70
N ILE A 5 -4.12 -9.06 -8.78
CA ILE A 5 -3.19 -8.06 -9.35
C ILE A 5 -2.72 -7.10 -8.26
N GLY A 6 -1.41 -7.02 -8.04
CA GLY A 6 -0.81 -6.05 -7.11
C GLY A 6 -0.61 -4.69 -7.77
N ILE A 7 -1.20 -3.64 -7.21
CA ILE A 7 -0.91 -2.25 -7.58
C ILE A 7 0.17 -1.73 -6.62
N THR A 8 1.25 -1.19 -7.17
CA THR A 8 2.33 -0.62 -6.36
C THR A 8 2.85 0.67 -6.97
N GLY A 9 3.67 1.41 -6.21
CA GLY A 9 4.18 2.71 -6.61
C GLY A 9 4.98 3.34 -5.48
N GLY A 10 5.74 4.38 -5.81
CA GLY A 10 6.48 5.18 -4.84
C GLY A 10 5.61 6.25 -4.20
N ILE A 11 6.09 6.88 -3.14
CA ILE A 11 5.48 8.09 -2.59
C ILE A 11 5.29 9.14 -3.70
N ALA A 12 4.12 9.79 -3.70
CA ALA A 12 3.73 10.80 -4.68
C ALA A 12 3.70 10.34 -6.17
N SER A 13 3.71 9.03 -6.44
CA SER A 13 3.54 8.46 -7.79
C SER A 13 2.13 8.62 -8.36
N GLY A 14 1.13 8.88 -7.52
CA GLY A 14 -0.28 8.93 -7.92
C GLY A 14 -0.98 7.56 -7.99
N LYS A 15 -0.42 6.54 -7.34
CA LYS A 15 -1.02 5.22 -7.16
C LYS A 15 -2.51 5.27 -6.75
N SER A 16 -2.87 6.11 -5.78
CA SER A 16 -4.26 6.24 -5.32
C SER A 16 -5.22 6.69 -6.42
N SER A 17 -4.76 7.49 -7.39
CA SER A 17 -5.57 7.89 -8.56
C SER A 17 -5.83 6.71 -9.50
N VAL A 18 -4.84 5.83 -9.67
CA VAL A 18 -4.99 4.58 -10.44
C VAL A 18 -5.90 3.61 -9.71
N SER A 19 -5.72 3.40 -8.41
CA SER A 19 -6.58 2.53 -7.58
C SER A 19 -8.03 3.02 -7.61
N LEU A 20 -8.27 4.32 -7.46
CA LEU A 20 -9.62 4.90 -7.55
C LEU A 20 -10.23 4.66 -8.94
N TYR A 21 -9.47 4.87 -10.01
CA TYR A 21 -9.98 4.62 -11.35
C TYR A 21 -10.33 3.14 -11.59
N ILE A 22 -9.55 2.21 -11.05
CA ILE A 22 -9.86 0.77 -11.10
C ILE A 22 -11.13 0.45 -10.31
N GLN A 23 -11.37 1.11 -9.17
CA GLN A 23 -12.66 1.00 -8.46
C GLN A 23 -13.83 1.54 -9.28
N GLU A 24 -13.65 2.67 -9.98
CA GLU A 24 -14.67 3.25 -10.87
C GLU A 24 -15.02 2.31 -12.04
N LEU A 25 -14.10 1.41 -12.44
CA LEU A 25 -14.35 0.35 -13.43
C LEU A 25 -15.09 -0.86 -12.85
N GLY A 26 -15.35 -0.88 -11.54
CA GLY A 26 -16.14 -1.92 -10.86
C GLY A 26 -15.33 -3.02 -10.19
N PHE A 27 -14.00 -2.89 -10.08
CA PHE A 27 -13.16 -3.90 -9.44
C PHE A 27 -12.98 -3.66 -7.94
N THR A 28 -12.89 -4.74 -7.17
CA THR A 28 -12.51 -4.66 -5.76
C THR A 28 -11.02 -4.33 -5.61
N ILE A 29 -10.74 -3.33 -4.77
CA ILE A 29 -9.40 -3.02 -4.26
C ILE A 29 -9.31 -3.44 -2.79
N VAL A 30 -8.34 -4.30 -2.49
CA VAL A 30 -7.91 -4.64 -1.14
C VAL A 30 -6.69 -3.80 -0.81
N ASP A 31 -6.86 -2.78 0.03
CA ASP A 31 -5.82 -1.80 0.36
C ASP A 31 -5.05 -2.18 1.63
N ALA A 32 -3.72 -2.29 1.52
CA ALA A 32 -2.83 -2.61 2.64
C ALA A 32 -2.79 -1.52 3.73
N ASP A 33 -2.95 -0.24 3.38
CA ASP A 33 -3.02 0.84 4.36
C ASP A 33 -4.33 0.76 5.15
N VAL A 34 -5.44 0.41 4.48
CA VAL A 34 -6.71 0.11 5.16
C VAL A 34 -6.57 -1.11 6.06
N ALA A 35 -5.94 -2.18 5.57
CA ALA A 35 -5.67 -3.38 6.35
C ALA A 35 -4.85 -3.07 7.62
N SER A 36 -3.78 -2.27 7.49
CA SER A 36 -2.94 -1.83 8.63
C SER A 36 -3.69 -1.05 9.69
N ARG A 37 -4.85 -0.48 9.34
CA ARG A 37 -5.76 0.19 10.27
C ARG A 37 -6.73 -0.77 10.91
N ALA A 38 -7.40 -1.55 10.07
CA ALA A 38 -8.43 -2.49 10.50
C ALA A 38 -7.90 -3.51 11.50
N VAL A 39 -6.73 -4.11 11.29
CA VAL A 39 -6.23 -5.22 12.14
C VAL A 39 -5.85 -4.81 13.57
N VAL A 40 -5.83 -3.50 13.85
CA VAL A 40 -5.56 -2.95 15.19
C VAL A 40 -6.69 -2.08 15.70
N GLU A 41 -7.90 -2.25 15.15
CA GLU A 41 -9.10 -1.70 15.77
C GLU A 41 -9.38 -2.40 17.11
N PRO A 42 -9.97 -1.71 18.10
CA PRO A 42 -10.29 -2.32 19.39
C PRO A 42 -11.13 -3.60 19.24
N GLY A 43 -10.65 -4.69 19.86
CA GLY A 43 -11.27 -6.01 19.78
C GLY A 43 -10.61 -6.97 18.78
N GLU A 44 -9.73 -6.49 17.92
CA GLU A 44 -8.93 -7.34 17.04
C GLU A 44 -7.79 -8.03 17.81
N GLU A 45 -7.42 -9.22 17.37
CA GLU A 45 -6.34 -10.00 18.01
C GLU A 45 -4.99 -9.24 17.98
N ALA A 46 -4.68 -8.60 16.84
CA ALA A 46 -3.45 -7.81 16.73
C ALA A 46 -3.50 -6.55 17.62
N TYR A 47 -4.66 -5.94 17.84
CA TYR A 47 -4.82 -4.87 18.83
C TYR A 47 -4.40 -5.35 20.24
N HIS A 48 -4.93 -6.49 20.69
CA HIS A 48 -4.59 -7.03 22.00
C HIS A 48 -3.10 -7.38 22.15
N GLN A 49 -2.49 -7.96 21.11
CA GLN A 49 -1.06 -8.27 21.11
C GLN A 49 -0.21 -7.00 21.17
N VAL A 50 -0.58 -5.95 20.44
CA VAL A 50 0.14 -4.66 20.46
C VAL A 50 -0.01 -4.01 21.85
N VAL A 51 -1.20 -3.92 22.42
CA VAL A 51 -1.39 -3.35 23.76
C VAL A 51 -0.62 -4.13 24.82
N LYS A 52 -0.62 -5.46 24.75
CA LYS A 52 0.17 -6.30 25.66
C LYS A 52 1.69 -6.07 25.54
N ALA A 53 2.19 -5.87 24.33
CA ALA A 53 3.61 -5.67 24.07
C ALA A 53 4.12 -4.27 24.43
N PHE A 54 3.28 -3.25 24.29
CA PHE A 54 3.67 -1.85 24.41
C PHE A 54 3.08 -1.13 25.64
N GLY A 55 2.17 -1.78 26.36
CA GLY A 55 1.48 -1.25 27.53
C GLY A 55 0.28 -0.38 27.16
N GLU A 56 -0.65 -0.16 28.10
CA GLU A 56 -1.85 0.66 27.88
C GLU A 56 -1.55 2.15 27.66
N ASP A 57 -0.34 2.59 27.97
CA ASP A 57 0.10 3.96 27.74
C ASP A 57 0.02 4.38 26.26
N ILE A 58 0.01 3.43 25.31
CA ILE A 58 -0.15 3.75 23.88
C ILE A 58 -1.61 4.01 23.48
N LEU A 59 -2.56 3.93 24.41
CA LEU A 59 -3.98 4.10 24.13
C LEU A 59 -4.42 5.55 24.31
N LEU A 60 -5.33 5.97 23.44
CA LEU A 60 -6.14 7.17 23.60
C LEU A 60 -7.26 6.90 24.61
N VAL A 61 -7.92 7.98 25.05
CA VAL A 61 -9.01 7.92 26.04
C VAL A 61 -10.20 7.07 25.55
N ASP A 62 -10.40 6.98 24.23
CA ASP A 62 -11.44 6.18 23.61
C ASP A 62 -11.05 4.70 23.40
N GLY A 63 -9.86 4.31 23.84
CA GLY A 63 -9.33 2.95 23.71
C GLY A 63 -8.67 2.66 22.36
N ASN A 64 -8.60 3.61 21.43
CA ASN A 64 -7.83 3.41 20.19
C ASN A 64 -6.33 3.54 20.43
N ILE A 65 -5.51 2.87 19.62
CA ILE A 65 -4.06 3.06 19.65
C ILE A 65 -3.69 4.46 19.15
N ASP A 66 -2.97 5.22 19.98
CA ASP A 66 -2.30 6.47 19.59
C ASP A 66 -1.12 6.14 18.66
N ARG A 67 -1.38 6.27 17.36
CA ARG A 67 -0.39 6.02 16.31
C ARG A 67 0.79 6.97 16.36
N VAL A 68 0.61 8.21 16.82
CA VAL A 68 1.70 9.18 16.93
C VAL A 68 2.63 8.76 18.05
N LYS A 69 2.07 8.38 19.21
CA LYS A 69 2.84 7.87 20.34
C LYS A 69 3.54 6.55 20.02
N LEU A 70 2.82 5.56 19.48
CA LEU A 70 3.41 4.29 19.08
C LEU A 70 4.50 4.47 18.01
N GLY A 71 4.25 5.35 17.03
CA GLY A 71 5.22 5.72 16.00
C GLY A 71 6.51 6.31 16.58
N SER A 72 6.39 7.21 17.55
CA SER A 72 7.54 7.78 18.26
C SER A 72 8.36 6.72 19.00
N ILE A 73 7.69 5.77 19.66
CA ILE A 73 8.36 4.68 20.39
C ILE A 73 9.18 3.81 19.43
N ILE A 74 8.60 3.33 18.34
CA ILE A 74 9.29 2.42 17.40
C ILE A 74 10.33 3.12 16.52
N PHE A 75 10.21 4.44 16.35
CA PHE A 75 11.18 5.22 15.59
C PHE A 75 12.55 5.23 16.29
N HIS A 76 12.57 5.34 17.62
CA HIS A 76 13.79 5.41 18.42
C HIS A 76 14.30 4.04 18.90
N ASP A 77 13.55 2.95 18.66
CA ASP A 77 13.87 1.62 19.17
C ASP A 77 13.65 0.55 18.08
N GLN A 78 14.76 -0.02 17.60
CA GLN A 78 14.75 -1.03 16.54
C GLN A 78 14.10 -2.35 17.00
N GLU A 79 14.34 -2.77 18.24
CA GLU A 79 13.79 -4.03 18.77
C GLU A 79 12.27 -3.93 18.88
N LYS A 80 11.76 -2.80 19.39
CA LYS A 80 10.33 -2.51 19.44
C LYS A 80 9.69 -2.44 18.06
N ARG A 81 10.39 -1.86 17.08
CA ARG A 81 9.91 -1.84 15.67
C ARG A 81 9.79 -3.24 15.10
N LEU A 82 10.78 -4.11 15.34
CA LEU A 82 10.73 -5.51 14.91
C LEU A 82 9.59 -6.27 15.61
N LEU A 83 9.38 -6.03 16.91
CA LEU A 83 8.27 -6.60 17.66
C LEU A 83 6.92 -6.19 17.08
N LEU A 84 6.68 -4.90 16.85
CA LEU A 84 5.45 -4.41 16.21
C LEU A 84 5.25 -5.06 14.84
N ASN A 85 6.28 -5.08 14.01
CA ASN A 85 6.22 -5.68 12.67
C ASN A 85 5.89 -7.18 12.72
N SER A 86 6.41 -7.91 13.72
CA SER A 86 6.13 -9.34 13.89
C SER A 86 4.65 -9.63 14.20
N ILE A 87 3.94 -8.69 14.83
CA ILE A 87 2.50 -8.76 15.10
C ILE A 87 1.71 -8.28 13.87
N MET A 88 2.08 -7.13 13.32
CA MET A 88 1.34 -6.47 12.25
C MET A 88 1.41 -7.21 10.92
N HIS A 89 2.59 -7.69 10.51
CA HIS A 89 2.75 -8.27 9.17
C HIS A 89 1.89 -9.54 8.95
N PRO A 90 1.82 -10.51 9.87
CA PRO A 90 0.90 -11.65 9.72
C PRO A 90 -0.57 -11.21 9.72
N ALA A 91 -0.96 -10.29 10.60
CA ALA A 91 -2.34 -9.82 10.70
C ALA A 91 -2.81 -9.13 9.42
N VAL A 92 -2.03 -8.18 8.91
CA VAL A 92 -2.31 -7.46 7.64
C VAL A 92 -2.41 -8.42 6.47
N ARG A 93 -1.47 -9.37 6.35
CA ARG A 93 -1.50 -10.37 5.27
C ARG A 93 -2.75 -11.25 5.34
N ASN A 94 -3.13 -11.69 6.55
CA ASN A 94 -4.31 -12.50 6.72
C ASN A 94 -5.59 -11.72 6.40
N TRP A 95 -5.68 -10.45 6.83
CA TRP A 95 -6.81 -9.59 6.51
C TRP A 95 -6.97 -9.41 4.99
N MET A 96 -5.88 -9.10 4.29
CA MET A 96 -5.90 -8.95 2.82
C MET A 96 -6.32 -10.24 2.14
N ARG A 97 -5.75 -11.38 2.55
CA ARG A 97 -6.11 -12.71 2.03
C ARG A 97 -7.61 -12.99 2.20
N LEU A 98 -8.16 -12.79 3.39
CA LEU A 98 -9.58 -13.03 3.68
C LEU A 98 -10.51 -12.13 2.87
N LYS A 99 -10.13 -10.86 2.66
CA LYS A 99 -10.90 -9.93 1.81
C LYS A 99 -10.89 -10.36 0.34
N THR A 100 -9.73 -10.76 -0.16
CA THR A 100 -9.60 -11.30 -1.52
C THR A 100 -10.40 -12.58 -1.69
N GLU A 101 -10.28 -13.54 -0.77
CA GLU A 101 -11.06 -14.79 -0.80
C GLU A 101 -12.57 -14.52 -0.77
N LYS A 102 -13.02 -13.53 0.00
CA LYS A 102 -14.43 -13.13 0.05
C LYS A 102 -14.92 -12.57 -1.29
N ALA A 103 -14.13 -11.71 -1.94
CA ALA A 103 -14.46 -11.14 -3.25
C ALA A 103 -14.53 -12.24 -4.33
N LEU A 104 -13.54 -13.14 -4.36
CA LEU A 104 -13.52 -14.28 -5.27
C LEU A 104 -14.71 -15.22 -5.05
N ALA A 105 -15.08 -15.50 -3.79
CA ALA A 105 -16.25 -16.29 -3.45
C ALA A 105 -17.58 -15.63 -3.83
N ALA A 106 -17.60 -14.30 -3.98
CA ALA A 106 -18.74 -13.54 -4.47
C ALA A 106 -18.84 -13.54 -6.01
N GLY A 107 -17.93 -14.20 -6.71
CA GLY A 107 -17.93 -14.34 -8.17
C GLY A 107 -17.06 -13.32 -8.90
N GLU A 108 -16.27 -12.51 -8.20
CA GLU A 108 -15.29 -11.65 -8.86
C GLU A 108 -14.17 -12.48 -9.48
N GLU A 109 -13.91 -12.25 -10.77
CA GLU A 109 -12.85 -12.95 -11.50
C GLU A 109 -11.48 -12.28 -11.33
N THR A 110 -11.43 -11.02 -10.92
CA THR A 110 -10.19 -10.26 -10.69
C THR A 110 -10.31 -9.40 -9.44
N VAL A 111 -9.29 -9.44 -8.58
CA VAL A 111 -9.18 -8.61 -7.38
C VAL A 111 -7.83 -7.89 -7.40
N PHE A 112 -7.83 -6.61 -7.07
CA PHE A 112 -6.60 -5.84 -6.97
C PHE A 112 -6.16 -5.70 -5.51
N MET A 113 -4.87 -5.83 -5.25
CA MET A 113 -4.26 -5.51 -3.96
C MET A 113 -3.45 -4.23 -4.08
N ASP A 114 -3.86 -3.16 -3.41
CA ASP A 114 -3.06 -1.94 -3.35
C ASP A 114 -2.01 -2.05 -2.23
N ILE A 115 -0.74 -2.21 -2.62
CA ILE A 115 0.39 -2.42 -1.71
C ILE A 115 1.56 -1.47 -2.09
N PRO A 116 1.72 -0.33 -1.41
CA PRO A 116 2.80 0.64 -1.71
C PRO A 116 4.21 0.04 -1.66
N LEU A 117 4.46 -0.84 -0.68
CA LEU A 117 5.76 -1.47 -0.42
C LEU A 117 5.81 -2.92 -0.88
N LEU A 118 5.12 -3.26 -1.98
CA LEU A 118 4.95 -4.63 -2.47
C LEU A 118 6.29 -5.37 -2.62
N PHE A 119 7.25 -4.74 -3.30
CA PHE A 119 8.56 -5.33 -3.58
C PHE A 119 9.47 -5.31 -2.35
N GLU A 120 9.52 -4.18 -1.63
CA GLU A 120 10.34 -4.01 -0.43
C GLU A 120 9.94 -5.00 0.68
N SER A 121 8.65 -5.26 0.81
CA SER A 121 8.09 -6.19 1.79
C SER A 121 8.07 -7.65 1.30
N LYS A 122 8.58 -7.91 0.08
CA LYS A 122 8.58 -9.23 -0.57
C LYS A 122 7.18 -9.88 -0.58
N LEU A 123 6.16 -9.09 -0.86
CA LEU A 123 4.75 -9.52 -0.86
C LEU A 123 4.26 -9.97 -2.25
N THR A 124 5.16 -10.09 -3.23
CA THR A 124 4.83 -10.56 -4.58
C THR A 124 4.20 -11.95 -4.60
N PHE A 125 4.46 -12.80 -3.61
CA PHE A 125 3.79 -14.11 -3.48
C PHE A 125 2.28 -14.02 -3.25
N MET A 126 1.74 -12.84 -2.91
CA MET A 126 0.30 -12.63 -2.70
C MET A 126 -0.45 -12.31 -3.99
N VAL A 127 0.26 -12.05 -5.10
CA VAL A 127 -0.32 -11.58 -6.36
C VAL A 127 0.26 -12.36 -7.54
N GLU A 128 -0.48 -12.42 -8.65
CA GLU A 128 -0.06 -13.11 -9.88
C GLU A 128 0.57 -12.15 -10.88
N LYS A 129 0.18 -10.87 -10.84
CA LYS A 129 0.70 -9.80 -11.68
C LYS A 129 0.92 -8.54 -10.87
N THR A 130 1.81 -7.69 -11.34
CA THR A 130 2.20 -6.44 -10.70
C THR A 130 2.06 -5.26 -11.66
N LEU A 131 1.31 -4.25 -11.22
CA LEU A 131 1.09 -3.00 -11.92
C LEU A 131 1.79 -1.88 -11.16
N LEU A 132 2.88 -1.37 -11.73
CA LEU A 132 3.61 -0.25 -11.15
C LEU A 132 3.07 1.09 -11.67
N VAL A 133 2.70 1.98 -10.75
CA VAL A 133 2.47 3.39 -11.06
C VAL A 133 3.79 4.15 -10.93
N TYR A 134 4.29 4.63 -12.06
CA TYR A 134 5.61 5.23 -12.21
C TYR A 134 5.51 6.72 -12.49
N VAL A 135 6.42 7.50 -11.92
CA VAL A 135 6.74 8.87 -12.32
C VAL A 135 8.25 9.07 -12.16
N ASP A 136 8.81 10.08 -12.81
CA ASP A 136 10.22 10.43 -12.63
C ASP A 136 10.48 10.97 -11.22
N GLU A 137 11.68 10.77 -10.68
CA GLU A 137 12.04 11.21 -9.32
C GLU A 137 11.81 12.72 -9.13
N ARG A 138 12.12 13.53 -10.15
CA ARG A 138 11.84 14.98 -10.13
C ARG A 138 10.35 15.27 -9.93
N VAL A 139 9.48 14.50 -10.57
CA VAL A 139 8.02 14.63 -10.44
C VAL A 139 7.56 14.12 -9.07
N GLN A 140 8.15 13.06 -8.53
CA GLN A 140 7.89 12.63 -7.15
C GLN A 140 8.22 13.74 -6.16
N LEU A 141 9.39 14.36 -6.30
CA LEU A 141 9.89 15.42 -5.44
C LEU A 141 8.94 16.63 -5.46
N GLU A 142 8.65 17.16 -6.65
CA GLU A 142 7.76 18.31 -6.81
C GLU A 142 6.37 18.05 -6.21
N ARG A 143 5.76 16.89 -6.53
CA ARG A 143 4.44 16.52 -6.00
C ARG A 143 4.48 16.35 -4.48
N LEU A 144 5.51 15.73 -3.93
CA LEU A 144 5.63 15.49 -2.50
C LEU A 144 5.82 16.80 -1.72
N MET A 145 6.69 17.71 -2.21
CA MET A 145 6.88 19.03 -1.63
C MET A 145 5.58 19.83 -1.65
N ASN A 146 4.91 19.92 -2.81
CA ASN A 146 3.66 20.67 -2.95
C ASN A 146 2.53 20.12 -2.09
N ARG A 147 2.40 18.79 -1.98
CA ARG A 147 1.33 18.15 -1.21
C ARG A 147 1.52 18.26 0.29
N ASN A 148 2.76 18.18 0.77
CA ASN A 148 3.06 18.07 2.20
C ASN A 148 3.77 19.30 2.80
N GLY A 149 4.08 20.32 2.00
CA GLY A 149 4.80 21.52 2.46
C GLY A 149 6.21 21.22 2.99
N LEU A 150 6.88 20.22 2.42
CA LEU A 150 8.19 19.74 2.89
C LEU A 150 9.33 20.52 2.24
N SER A 151 10.47 20.58 2.94
CA SER A 151 11.74 20.95 2.32
C SER A 151 12.15 19.91 1.27
N GLU A 152 12.98 20.32 0.31
CA GLU A 152 13.54 19.40 -0.68
C GLU A 152 14.30 18.24 -0.02
N THR A 153 15.12 18.54 0.98
CA THR A 153 15.88 17.55 1.76
C THR A 153 14.97 16.52 2.43
N ASP A 154 13.89 16.97 3.09
CA ASP A 154 12.95 16.07 3.76
C ASP A 154 12.15 15.22 2.76
N ALA A 155 11.80 15.80 1.60
CA ALA A 155 11.10 15.09 0.54
C ALA A 155 11.99 14.01 -0.08
N LEU A 156 13.25 14.32 -0.39
CA LEU A 156 14.24 13.35 -0.89
C LEU A 156 14.49 12.24 0.13
N ALA A 157 14.67 12.56 1.41
CA ALA A 157 14.84 11.54 2.45
C ALA A 157 13.67 10.55 2.50
N ARG A 158 12.44 11.01 2.27
CA ARG A 158 11.25 10.14 2.20
C ARG A 158 11.23 9.30 0.92
N ILE A 159 11.60 9.87 -0.22
CA ILE A 159 11.68 9.15 -1.50
C ILE A 159 12.73 8.04 -1.40
N HIS A 160 13.92 8.35 -0.88
CA HIS A 160 15.06 7.43 -0.76
C HIS A 160 14.90 6.38 0.35
N SER A 161 13.90 6.53 1.23
CA SER A 161 13.55 5.47 2.19
C SER A 161 12.78 4.30 1.56
N GLN A 162 12.38 4.43 0.29
CA GLN A 162 11.69 3.40 -0.49
C GLN A 162 12.61 2.89 -1.60
N MET A 163 12.28 1.72 -2.18
CA MET A 163 12.99 1.24 -3.36
C MET A 163 12.77 2.24 -4.51
N PRO A 164 13.82 2.64 -5.26
CA PRO A 164 13.69 3.54 -6.39
C PRO A 164 12.65 3.05 -7.40
N LEU A 165 11.84 3.98 -7.93
CA LEU A 165 10.82 3.64 -8.93
C LEU A 165 11.43 3.00 -10.20
N ALA A 166 12.64 3.41 -10.57
CA ALA A 166 13.38 2.82 -11.67
C ALA A 166 13.68 1.32 -11.43
N ASP A 167 14.02 0.94 -10.21
CA ASP A 167 14.28 -0.47 -9.85
C ASP A 167 12.98 -1.26 -9.82
N LYS A 168 11.91 -0.69 -9.25
CA LYS A 168 10.56 -1.31 -9.29
C LYS A 168 10.10 -1.56 -10.72
N LYS A 169 10.45 -0.67 -11.66
CA LYS A 169 10.08 -0.77 -13.07
C LYS A 169 10.60 -2.05 -13.73
N VAL A 170 11.79 -2.51 -13.33
CA VAL A 170 12.39 -3.75 -13.84
C VAL A 170 11.69 -4.99 -13.29
N LEU A 171 11.08 -4.89 -12.11
CA LEU A 171 10.40 -5.99 -11.42
C LEU A 171 8.92 -6.15 -11.80
N ALA A 172 8.30 -5.11 -12.39
CA ALA A 172 6.86 -5.06 -12.62
C ALA A 172 6.45 -5.73 -13.94
N ASP A 173 5.29 -6.38 -13.95
CA ASP A 173 4.71 -6.99 -15.16
C ASP A 173 4.16 -5.94 -16.13
N ALA A 174 3.65 -4.83 -15.60
CA ALA A 174 3.27 -3.66 -16.38
C ALA A 174 3.52 -2.36 -15.61
N VAL A 175 3.67 -1.28 -16.37
CA VAL A 175 3.99 0.05 -15.86
C VAL A 175 2.97 1.05 -16.41
N ILE A 176 2.40 1.86 -15.52
CA ILE A 176 1.58 3.01 -15.85
C ILE A 176 2.43 4.26 -15.63
N ASP A 177 2.78 4.95 -16.71
CA ASP A 177 3.45 6.24 -16.65
C ASP A 177 2.44 7.33 -16.27
N ASN A 178 2.63 7.91 -15.09
CA ASN A 178 1.76 8.94 -14.53
C ASN A 178 2.46 10.32 -14.45
N ASN A 179 3.46 10.57 -15.30
CA ASN A 179 4.10 11.87 -15.46
C ASN A 179 3.18 12.87 -16.19
N GLY A 180 2.34 12.37 -17.11
CA GLY A 180 1.40 13.15 -17.90
C GLY A 180 0.11 13.53 -17.18
N ASN A 181 -0.97 13.69 -17.95
CA ASN A 181 -2.29 14.01 -17.40
C ASN A 181 -3.09 12.75 -17.03
N LEU A 182 -4.14 12.93 -16.23
CA LEU A 182 -4.96 11.83 -15.71
C LEU A 182 -5.63 11.00 -16.83
N GLU A 183 -6.00 11.63 -17.95
CA GLU A 183 -6.65 10.92 -19.07
C GLU A 183 -5.69 9.95 -19.78
N GLU A 184 -4.43 10.33 -19.93
CA GLU A 184 -3.37 9.44 -20.42
C GLU A 184 -3.14 8.26 -19.47
N THR A 185 -3.09 8.51 -18.16
CA THR A 185 -2.99 7.48 -17.14
C THR A 185 -4.16 6.50 -17.22
N LYS A 186 -5.40 7.00 -17.32
CA LYS A 186 -6.61 6.17 -17.46
C LYS A 186 -6.59 5.31 -18.73
N LYS A 187 -6.12 5.86 -19.86
CA LYS A 187 -5.95 5.12 -21.12
C LYS A 187 -4.94 3.98 -20.96
N GLN A 188 -3.78 4.25 -20.37
CA GLN A 188 -2.77 3.22 -20.11
C GLN A 188 -3.30 2.10 -19.22
N VAL A 189 -4.03 2.43 -18.15
CA VAL A 189 -4.67 1.43 -17.27
C VAL A 189 -5.59 0.53 -18.08
N LYS A 190 -6.50 1.09 -18.88
CA LYS A 190 -7.39 0.30 -19.74
C LYS A 190 -6.63 -0.59 -20.71
N THR A 191 -5.60 -0.07 -21.37
CA THR A 191 -4.78 -0.86 -22.31
C THR A 191 -4.13 -2.06 -21.61
N VAL A 192 -3.56 -1.87 -20.42
CA VAL A 192 -2.97 -2.97 -19.65
C VAL A 192 -4.02 -3.99 -19.24
N LEU A 193 -5.18 -3.56 -18.75
CA LEU A 193 -6.26 -4.45 -18.33
C LEU A 193 -6.83 -5.26 -19.51
N CYS A 194 -7.03 -4.66 -20.69
CA CYS A 194 -7.42 -5.38 -21.90
C CYS A 194 -6.36 -6.41 -22.32
N ASN A 195 -5.07 -6.04 -22.28
CA ASN A 195 -3.98 -6.96 -22.61
C ASN A 195 -3.89 -8.15 -21.65
N TRP A 196 -4.40 -8.00 -20.43
CA TRP A 196 -4.47 -9.07 -19.43
C TRP A 196 -5.81 -9.82 -19.43
N ASN A 197 -6.73 -9.49 -20.34
CA ASN A 197 -8.10 -10.03 -20.42
C ASN A 197 -8.90 -9.80 -19.12
N VAL A 198 -8.67 -8.66 -18.46
CA VAL A 198 -9.43 -8.21 -17.28
C VAL A 198 -10.64 -7.37 -17.69
N LEU A 199 -10.52 -6.65 -18.81
CA LEU A 199 -11.58 -5.89 -19.50
C LEU A 199 -11.78 -6.45 -20.90
#